data_AF-A0A0H2MAF5-F1
#
_entry.id   AF-A0A0H2MAF5-F1
#
_cell.length_a   1.000
_cell.length_b   1.000
_cell.length_c   1.000
_cell.angle_alpha   90.00
_cell.angle_beta   90.00
_cell.angle_gamma   90.00
#
_symmetry.space_group_name_H-M   'P 1'
#
loop_
_entity.id
_entity.type
_entity.pdbx_description
1 polymer ?
#
loop_
_entity_poly.entity_id
_entity_poly.type
_entity_poly.pdbx_seq_one_letter_code
_entity_poly.pdbx_strand_id
1 'polypeptide(L)'
;MGRTLAKPFRFLSIGGKPNLEFWFTQSVILLSTMLGVYLASFAGFEIAINFDRYQRLSDTRNLEISLRAEVSDNIIKVEEWAGSYNEGPMLWHDLRFAPRESFKLDDVIWLTMRNSSTTFELSPETLTDIRRFYSVVEQNKTILFQQSQPNGLAKKSIKNMALAAKEARSDILDRMDEDIVRLDAELKELLD
;
A
#
# COMPACT_ATOMS: atom_id res chain seq x y z
N MET A 1 77.38 6.95 2.59
CA MET A 1 75.97 7.37 2.66
C MET A 1 75.14 6.18 3.13
N GLY A 2 75.04 5.96 4.45
CA GLY A 2 74.33 4.81 5.03
C GLY A 2 73.00 5.26 5.63
N ARG A 3 71.89 4.78 5.05
CA ARG A 3 70.52 5.08 5.51
C ARG A 3 70.25 4.43 6.86
N THR A 4 69.92 5.25 7.85
CA THR A 4 69.37 4.84 9.15
C THR A 4 67.95 4.33 8.99
N LEU A 5 67.79 3.01 8.97
CA LEU A 5 66.48 2.35 9.13
C LEU A 5 66.02 2.54 10.57
N ALA A 6 65.10 3.48 10.77
CA ALA A 6 64.36 3.64 12.01
C ALA A 6 63.63 2.33 12.33
N LYS A 7 63.93 1.73 13.49
CA LYS A 7 63.20 0.58 14.03
C LYS A 7 61.90 1.09 14.68
N PRO A 8 60.70 0.87 14.11
CA PRO A 8 59.46 1.46 14.60
C PRO A 8 58.89 0.80 15.87
N PHE A 9 59.54 -0.25 16.38
CA PHE A 9 59.01 -1.08 17.48
C PHE A 9 59.62 -0.81 18.86
N ARG A 10 60.36 0.29 19.04
CA ARG A 10 61.01 0.60 20.33
C ARG A 10 60.04 1.07 21.44
N PHE A 11 58.76 1.31 21.13
CA PHE A 11 57.74 1.64 22.12
C PHE A 11 57.12 0.41 22.83
N LEU A 12 57.43 -0.80 22.36
CA LEU A 12 56.89 -2.06 22.92
C LEU A 12 57.65 -2.58 24.16
N SER A 13 58.71 -1.89 24.61
CA SER A 13 59.58 -2.34 25.69
C SER A 13 59.93 -1.18 26.63
N ILE A 14 59.15 -1.02 27.70
CA ILE A 14 59.60 -0.35 28.92
C ILE A 14 60.02 -1.44 29.90
N GLY A 15 61.31 -1.53 30.22
CA GLY A 15 61.82 -2.35 31.34
C GLY A 15 62.42 -3.73 31.03
N GLY A 16 62.77 -4.06 29.77
CA GLY A 16 63.67 -5.20 29.49
C GLY A 16 63.11 -6.62 29.72
N LYS A 17 61.81 -6.78 29.98
CA LYS A 17 61.10 -8.06 29.92
C LYS A 17 59.99 -7.97 28.87
N PRO A 18 59.78 -8.99 28.03
CA PRO A 18 58.71 -8.97 27.04
C PRO A 18 57.37 -8.99 27.77
N ASN A 19 56.66 -7.84 27.80
CA ASN A 19 55.32 -7.70 28.36
C ASN A 19 54.27 -8.34 27.42
N LEU A 20 54.51 -9.60 27.02
CA LEU A 20 53.66 -10.38 26.13
C LEU A 20 52.26 -10.54 26.74
N GLU A 21 52.20 -10.72 28.06
CA GLU A 21 50.97 -10.83 28.85
C GLU A 21 50.11 -9.55 28.77
N PHE A 22 50.75 -8.37 28.83
CA PHE A 22 50.05 -7.09 28.71
C PHE A 22 49.47 -6.89 27.31
N TRP A 23 50.25 -7.12 26.27
CA TRP A 23 49.79 -6.97 24.89
C TRP A 23 48.74 -8.00 24.51
N PHE A 24 48.87 -9.24 24.99
CA PHE A 24 47.85 -10.26 24.80
C PHE A 24 46.53 -9.85 25.47
N THR A 25 46.57 -9.41 26.72
CA THR A 25 45.38 -8.94 27.45
C THR A 25 44.72 -7.76 26.73
N GLN A 26 45.51 -6.79 26.27
CA GLN A 26 44.99 -5.62 25.56
C GLN A 26 44.40 -5.98 24.20
N SER A 27 45.02 -6.91 23.47
CA SER A 27 44.48 -7.45 22.21
C SER A 27 43.15 -8.18 22.44
N VAL A 28 43.04 -8.97 23.51
CA VAL A 28 41.80 -9.66 23.87
C VAL A 28 40.70 -8.65 24.23
N ILE A 29 41.00 -7.59 24.99
CA ILE A 29 40.03 -6.52 25.32
C ILE A 29 39.56 -5.79 24.06
N LEU A 30 40.48 -5.42 23.17
CA LEU A 30 40.15 -4.76 21.90
C LEU A 30 39.25 -5.64 21.04
N LEU A 31 39.61 -6.91 20.87
CA LEU A 31 38.80 -7.88 20.12
C LEU A 31 37.43 -8.07 20.77
N SER A 32 37.35 -8.19 22.09
CA SER A 32 36.08 -8.30 22.82
C SER A 32 35.19 -7.07 22.63
N THR A 33 35.78 -5.88 22.60
CA THR A 33 35.02 -4.62 22.43
C THR A 33 34.53 -4.48 20.99
N MET A 34 35.37 -4.80 20.01
CA MET A 34 34.98 -4.81 18.60
C MET A 34 33.89 -5.85 18.32
N LEU A 35 34.01 -7.06 18.87
CA LEU A 35 32.98 -8.09 18.74
C LEU A 35 31.67 -7.69 19.43
N GLY A 36 31.74 -7.08 20.62
CA GLY A 36 30.56 -6.59 21.32
C GLY A 36 29.79 -5.53 20.53
N VAL A 37 30.50 -4.55 19.97
CA VAL A 37 29.89 -3.52 19.11
C VAL A 37 29.34 -4.15 17.82
N TYR A 38 30.09 -5.03 17.17
CA TYR A 38 29.64 -5.70 15.94
C TYR A 38 28.35 -6.48 16.16
N LEU A 39 28.27 -7.29 17.23
CA LEU A 39 27.08 -8.08 17.55
C LEU A 39 25.88 -7.18 17.86
N ALA A 40 26.10 -6.11 18.62
CA ALA A 40 25.05 -5.13 18.95
C ALA A 40 24.55 -4.38 17.72
N SER A 41 25.45 -3.97 16.81
CA SER A 41 25.08 -3.34 15.55
C SER A 41 24.34 -4.29 14.61
N PHE A 42 24.75 -5.57 14.56
CA PHE A 42 24.07 -6.58 13.76
C PHE A 42 22.64 -6.83 14.26
N ALA A 43 22.47 -6.99 15.58
CA ALA A 43 21.15 -7.13 16.18
C ALA A 43 20.26 -5.89 15.93
N GLY A 44 20.83 -4.68 16.05
CA GLY A 44 20.10 -3.44 15.76
C GLY A 44 19.67 -3.31 14.29
N PHE A 45 20.50 -3.77 13.36
CA PHE A 45 20.19 -3.77 11.93
C PHE A 45 19.05 -4.75 11.59
N GLU A 46 19.08 -5.95 12.15
CA GLU A 46 18.01 -6.96 11.96
C GLU A 46 16.65 -6.45 12.47
N ILE A 47 16.64 -5.83 13.65
CA ILE A 47 15.43 -5.20 14.21
C ILE A 47 14.93 -4.08 13.29
N ALA A 48 15.83 -3.23 12.77
CA ALA A 48 15.46 -2.14 11.89
C ALA A 48 14.85 -2.64 10.56
N ILE A 49 15.37 -3.71 9.98
CA ILE A 49 14.81 -4.33 8.78
C ILE A 49 13.41 -4.89 9.07
N ASN A 50 13.25 -5.64 10.15
CA ASN A 50 11.96 -6.24 10.49
C ASN A 50 10.91 -5.15 10.77
N PHE A 51 11.31 -4.05 11.42
CA PHE A 51 10.45 -2.90 11.62
C PHE A 51 10.04 -2.22 10.30
N ASP A 52 10.98 -2.01 9.37
CA ASP A 52 10.66 -1.42 8.05
C ASP A 52 9.68 -2.32 7.26
N ARG A 53 9.90 -3.64 7.28
CA ARG A 53 8.99 -4.63 6.66
C ARG A 53 7.60 -4.59 7.29
N TYR A 54 7.53 -4.58 8.62
CA TYR A 54 6.28 -4.50 9.35
C TYR A 54 5.52 -3.21 9.02
N GLN A 55 6.22 -2.07 9.02
CA GLN A 55 5.61 -0.78 8.74
C GLN A 55 5.02 -0.73 7.33
N ARG A 56 5.77 -1.20 6.31
CA ARG A 56 5.28 -1.27 4.93
C ARG A 56 4.04 -2.14 4.79
N LEU A 57 4.08 -3.36 5.32
CA LEU A 57 2.93 -4.28 5.24
C LEU A 57 1.70 -3.73 5.97
N SER A 58 1.90 -3.12 7.14
CA SER A 58 0.84 -2.44 7.88
C SER A 58 0.23 -1.29 7.06
N ASP A 59 1.06 -0.47 6.42
CA ASP A 59 0.60 0.66 5.62
C ASP A 59 -0.14 0.17 4.37
N THR A 60 0.35 -0.87 3.69
CA THR A 60 -0.30 -1.51 2.54
C THR A 60 -1.65 -2.08 2.91
N ARG A 61 -1.73 -2.82 4.02
CA ARG A 61 -2.98 -3.36 4.56
C ARG A 61 -4.00 -2.27 4.88
N ASN A 62 -3.59 -1.21 5.57
CA ASN A 62 -4.49 -0.11 5.93
C ASN A 62 -5.00 0.63 4.69
N LEU A 63 -4.15 0.80 3.68
CA LEU A 63 -4.54 1.36 2.40
C LEU A 63 -5.56 0.48 1.69
N GLU A 64 -5.33 -0.83 1.66
CA GLU A 64 -6.22 -1.78 1.00
C GLU A 64 -7.61 -1.85 1.66
N ILE A 65 -7.67 -1.87 2.98
CA ILE A 65 -8.93 -1.80 3.74
C ILE A 65 -9.69 -0.50 3.43
N SER A 66 -8.97 0.63 3.39
CA SER A 66 -9.57 1.93 3.10
C SER A 66 -10.10 1.99 1.67
N LEU A 67 -9.34 1.46 0.71
CA LEU A 67 -9.76 1.38 -0.70
C LEU A 67 -10.96 0.45 -0.86
N ARG A 68 -10.97 -0.69 -0.15
CA ARG A 68 -12.09 -1.63 -0.15
C ARG A 68 -13.37 -0.98 0.33
N ALA A 69 -13.29 -0.20 1.41
CA ALA A 69 -14.43 0.54 1.94
C ALA A 69 -14.97 1.53 0.90
N GLU A 70 -14.10 2.32 0.25
CA GLU A 70 -14.50 3.24 -0.83
C GLU A 70 -15.18 2.51 -1.99
N VAL A 71 -14.59 1.41 -2.46
CA VAL A 71 -15.13 0.63 -3.59
C VAL A 71 -16.48 0.00 -3.22
N SER A 72 -16.60 -0.54 -2.01
CA SER A 72 -17.86 -1.08 -1.48
C SER A 72 -18.97 -0.03 -1.42
N ASP A 73 -18.67 1.15 -0.88
CA ASP A 73 -19.64 2.25 -0.79
C ASP A 73 -20.06 2.73 -2.20
N ASN A 74 -19.11 2.79 -3.13
CA ASN A 74 -19.38 3.13 -4.52
C ASN A 74 -20.26 2.08 -5.24
N ILE A 75 -20.05 0.80 -4.98
CA ILE A 75 -20.90 -0.28 -5.51
C ILE A 75 -22.33 -0.10 -5.01
N ILE A 76 -22.52 0.15 -3.70
CA ILE A 76 -23.84 0.37 -3.10
C ILE A 76 -24.53 1.58 -3.75
N LYS A 77 -23.82 2.70 -3.91
CA LYS A 77 -24.35 3.89 -4.59
C LYS A 77 -24.83 3.59 -6.01
N VAL A 78 -24.05 2.82 -6.78
CA VAL A 78 -24.42 2.45 -8.15
C VAL A 78 -25.63 1.52 -8.18
N GLU A 79 -25.74 0.59 -7.23
CA GLU A 79 -26.92 -0.28 -7.07
C GLU A 79 -28.18 0.53 -6.73
N GLU A 80 -28.08 1.50 -5.82
CA GLU A 80 -29.17 2.42 -5.47
C GLU A 80 -29.60 3.27 -6.67
N TRP A 81 -28.64 3.82 -7.40
CA TRP A 81 -28.89 4.57 -8.62
C TRP A 81 -29.63 3.74 -9.66
N ALA A 82 -29.22 2.49 -9.86
CA ALA A 82 -29.88 1.59 -10.79
C ALA A 82 -31.31 1.21 -10.33
N GLY A 83 -31.52 1.05 -9.02
CA GLY A 83 -32.84 0.78 -8.43
C GLY A 83 -33.80 1.95 -8.56
N SER A 84 -33.33 3.19 -8.38
CA SER A 84 -34.13 4.41 -8.46
C SER A 84 -34.75 4.69 -9.84
N TYR A 85 -34.27 4.01 -10.89
CA TYR A 85 -34.69 4.24 -12.27
C TYR A 85 -36.09 3.67 -12.60
N ASN A 86 -36.63 2.75 -11.81
CA ASN A 86 -37.84 2.00 -12.18
C ASN A 86 -39.17 2.76 -12.03
N GLU A 87 -39.22 3.94 -11.43
CA GLU A 87 -40.48 4.51 -10.91
C GLU A 87 -40.90 5.90 -11.42
N GLY A 88 -40.33 6.44 -12.52
CA GLY A 88 -40.78 7.76 -12.96
C GLY A 88 -40.22 8.31 -14.29
N PRO A 89 -40.60 9.55 -14.65
CA PRO A 89 -39.97 10.28 -15.76
C PRO A 89 -38.45 10.39 -15.51
N MET A 90 -37.66 10.45 -16.57
CA MET A 90 -36.19 10.46 -16.47
C MET A 90 -35.69 11.80 -15.89
N LEU A 91 -35.53 11.86 -14.56
CA LEU A 91 -35.13 13.06 -13.82
C LEU A 91 -33.63 13.35 -13.87
N TRP A 92 -32.83 12.42 -14.40
CA TRP A 92 -31.37 12.50 -14.42
C TRP A 92 -30.85 13.67 -15.26
N HIS A 93 -31.58 14.12 -16.28
CA HIS A 93 -31.19 15.25 -17.11
C HIS A 93 -31.40 16.62 -16.44
N ASP A 94 -32.34 16.71 -15.50
CA ASP A 94 -32.70 17.97 -14.87
C ASP A 94 -31.85 18.21 -13.63
N LEU A 95 -31.03 19.27 -13.67
CA LEU A 95 -30.15 19.70 -12.58
C LEU A 95 -30.89 19.94 -11.25
N ARG A 96 -32.20 20.20 -11.29
CA ARG A 96 -33.02 20.41 -10.08
C ARG A 96 -33.28 19.11 -9.31
N PHE A 97 -33.38 18.00 -10.03
CA PHE A 97 -33.71 16.68 -9.47
C PHE A 97 -32.50 15.76 -9.40
N ALA A 98 -31.51 15.97 -10.26
CA ALA A 98 -30.28 15.22 -10.30
C ALA A 98 -29.07 16.15 -10.51
N PRO A 99 -28.60 16.84 -9.45
CA PRO A 99 -27.35 17.55 -9.49
C PRO A 99 -26.22 16.61 -9.92
N ARG A 100 -25.37 17.01 -10.88
CA ARG A 100 -24.28 16.13 -11.34
C ARG A 100 -23.34 15.70 -10.21
N GLU A 101 -23.22 16.54 -9.18
CA GLU A 101 -22.42 16.29 -7.99
C GLU A 101 -23.00 15.16 -7.12
N SER A 102 -24.32 14.95 -7.09
CA SER A 102 -24.93 13.86 -6.32
C SER A 102 -24.75 12.49 -6.94
N PHE A 103 -24.32 12.42 -8.21
CA PHE A 103 -24.03 11.20 -8.94
C PHE A 103 -22.52 11.08 -9.25
N LYS A 104 -21.67 11.49 -8.30
CA LYS A 104 -20.23 11.25 -8.37
C LYS A 104 -19.88 10.03 -7.51
N LEU A 105 -18.99 9.18 -8.01
CA LEU A 105 -18.32 8.19 -7.17
C LEU A 105 -17.36 8.90 -6.21
N ASP A 106 -17.22 8.36 -5.01
CA ASP A 106 -16.20 8.82 -4.07
C ASP A 106 -14.84 8.31 -4.55
N ASP A 107 -13.86 9.20 -4.64
CA ASP A 107 -12.53 8.90 -5.18
C ASP A 107 -11.42 9.42 -4.27
N VAL A 108 -11.70 9.64 -2.98
CA VAL A 108 -10.76 10.27 -2.04
C VAL A 108 -9.53 9.40 -1.80
N ILE A 109 -9.73 8.12 -1.48
CA ILE A 109 -8.65 7.15 -1.28
C ILE A 109 -7.95 6.93 -2.62
N TRP A 110 -8.71 6.70 -3.69
CA TRP A 110 -8.18 6.51 -5.03
C TRP A 110 -7.28 7.68 -5.51
N LEU A 111 -7.68 8.92 -5.24
CA LEU A 111 -6.87 10.10 -5.57
C LEU A 111 -5.65 10.24 -4.66
N THR A 112 -5.79 9.91 -3.38
CA THR A 112 -4.68 9.97 -2.41
C THR A 112 -3.59 8.96 -2.76
N MET A 113 -3.98 7.78 -3.27
CA MET A 113 -3.06 6.74 -3.73
C MET A 113 -2.09 7.22 -4.81
N ARG A 114 -2.47 8.21 -5.63
CA ARG A 114 -1.56 8.78 -6.64
C ARG A 114 -0.24 9.30 -6.04
N ASN A 115 -0.29 9.75 -4.79
CA ASN A 115 0.84 10.35 -4.10
C ASN A 115 1.45 9.41 -3.05
N SER A 116 0.92 8.20 -2.87
CA SER A 116 1.43 7.22 -1.92
C SER A 116 2.41 6.26 -2.58
N SER A 117 3.56 6.02 -1.93
CA SER A 117 4.54 5.00 -2.37
C SER A 117 3.99 3.58 -2.26
N THR A 118 3.07 3.36 -1.32
CA THR A 118 2.44 2.08 -0.98
C THR A 118 1.51 1.58 -2.09
N THR A 119 1.08 2.44 -3.01
CA THR A 119 0.19 2.07 -4.12
C THR A 119 0.78 1.01 -5.04
N PHE A 120 2.12 0.98 -5.19
CA PHE A 120 2.79 -0.02 -6.03
C PHE A 120 2.93 -1.39 -5.36
N GLU A 121 2.60 -1.49 -4.07
CA GLU A 121 2.59 -2.76 -3.32
C GLU A 121 1.25 -3.50 -3.45
N LEU A 122 0.20 -2.82 -3.94
CA LEU A 122 -1.11 -3.42 -4.18
C LEU A 122 -1.15 -4.20 -5.50
N SER A 123 -2.08 -5.16 -5.58
CA SER A 123 -2.31 -5.97 -6.78
C SER A 123 -2.65 -5.10 -8.01
N PRO A 124 -1.84 -5.11 -9.08
CA PRO A 124 -2.09 -4.32 -10.29
C PRO A 124 -3.39 -4.70 -11.01
N GLU A 125 -3.81 -5.96 -10.88
CA GLU A 125 -5.06 -6.46 -11.44
C GLU A 125 -6.26 -5.83 -10.75
N THR A 126 -6.28 -5.84 -9.42
CA THR A 126 -7.31 -5.22 -8.59
C THR A 126 -7.43 -3.72 -8.90
N LEU A 127 -6.31 -2.99 -8.96
CA LEU A 127 -6.31 -1.57 -9.32
C LEU A 127 -6.85 -1.33 -10.74
N THR A 128 -6.50 -2.19 -11.68
CA THR A 128 -7.00 -2.08 -13.06
C THR A 128 -8.50 -2.30 -13.14
N ASP A 129 -9.02 -3.25 -12.38
CA ASP A 129 -10.44 -3.59 -12.37
C ASP A 129 -11.28 -2.52 -11.65
N ILE A 130 -10.79 -1.95 -10.54
CA ILE A 130 -11.41 -0.77 -9.91
C ILE A 130 -11.48 0.40 -10.90
N ARG A 131 -10.38 0.69 -11.59
CA ARG A 131 -10.33 1.75 -12.61
C ARG A 131 -11.33 1.49 -13.73
N ARG A 132 -11.45 0.25 -14.20
CA ARG A 132 -12.42 -0.15 -15.23
C ARG A 132 -13.85 0.04 -14.73
N PHE A 133 -14.16 -0.40 -13.52
CA PHE A 133 -15.47 -0.20 -12.89
C PHE A 133 -15.84 1.30 -12.84
N TYR A 134 -14.97 2.16 -12.29
CA TYR A 134 -15.20 3.61 -12.25
C TYR A 134 -15.40 4.18 -13.66
N SER A 135 -14.60 3.75 -14.63
CA SER A 135 -14.73 4.20 -16.03
C SER A 135 -16.06 3.80 -16.67
N VAL A 136 -16.53 2.57 -16.43
CA VAL A 136 -17.81 2.07 -16.96
C VAL A 136 -18.98 2.84 -16.36
N VAL A 137 -18.94 3.11 -15.05
CA VAL A 137 -19.97 3.91 -14.38
C VAL A 137 -20.02 5.33 -14.96
N GLU A 138 -18.88 6.01 -15.07
CA GLU A 138 -18.82 7.37 -15.62
C GLU A 138 -19.30 7.45 -17.08
N GLN A 139 -18.97 6.47 -17.92
CA GLN A 139 -19.44 6.40 -19.30
C GLN A 139 -20.97 6.26 -19.37
N ASN A 140 -21.54 5.33 -18.61
CA ASN A 140 -23.00 5.11 -18.62
C ASN A 140 -23.74 6.29 -17.99
N LYS A 141 -23.18 6.90 -16.95
CA LYS A 141 -23.71 8.13 -16.35
C LYS A 141 -23.74 9.29 -17.35
N THR A 142 -22.68 9.46 -18.13
CA THR A 142 -22.63 10.49 -19.19
C THR A 142 -23.76 10.31 -20.19
N ILE A 143 -24.02 9.06 -20.60
CA ILE A 143 -25.14 8.74 -21.50
C ILE A 143 -26.47 9.14 -20.84
N LEU A 144 -26.67 8.79 -19.56
CA LEU A 144 -27.90 9.12 -18.82
C LEU A 144 -28.12 10.63 -18.72
N PHE A 145 -27.10 11.42 -18.41
CA PHE A 145 -27.23 12.87 -18.34
C PHE A 145 -27.56 13.54 -19.67
N GLN A 146 -27.21 12.90 -20.79
CA GLN A 146 -27.53 13.40 -22.13
C GLN A 146 -28.95 13.07 -22.58
N GLN A 147 -29.60 12.05 -22.00
CA GLN A 147 -30.95 11.66 -22.40
C GLN A 147 -32.01 12.48 -21.66
N SER A 148 -32.79 13.26 -22.39
CA SER A 148 -33.92 14.02 -21.83
C SER A 148 -35.21 13.19 -21.70
N GLN A 149 -35.25 11.96 -22.27
CA GLN A 149 -36.44 11.10 -22.31
C GLN A 149 -36.05 9.64 -22.02
N PRO A 150 -36.92 8.84 -21.37
CA PRO A 150 -36.68 7.43 -21.13
C PRO A 150 -36.67 6.66 -22.46
N ASN A 151 -35.49 6.21 -22.88
CA ASN A 151 -35.31 5.44 -24.11
C ASN A 151 -34.53 4.14 -23.87
N GLY A 152 -34.40 3.32 -24.92
CA GLY A 152 -33.68 2.04 -24.84
C GLY A 152 -32.21 2.19 -24.45
N LEU A 153 -31.57 3.32 -24.79
CA LEU A 153 -30.19 3.62 -24.41
C LEU A 153 -30.06 3.87 -22.91
N ALA A 154 -30.93 4.69 -22.33
CA ALA A 154 -30.95 4.95 -20.88
C ALA A 154 -31.21 3.66 -20.09
N LYS A 155 -32.18 2.84 -20.51
CA LYS A 155 -32.45 1.52 -19.92
C LYS A 155 -31.23 0.60 -19.99
N LYS A 156 -30.53 0.59 -21.13
CA LYS A 156 -29.30 -0.18 -21.32
C LYS A 156 -28.18 0.33 -20.41
N SER A 157 -28.00 1.64 -20.29
CA SER A 157 -26.97 2.24 -19.44
C SER A 157 -27.17 1.92 -17.96
N ILE A 158 -28.40 1.98 -17.46
CA ILE A 158 -28.73 1.57 -16.09
C ILE A 158 -28.48 0.08 -15.89
N LYS A 159 -28.90 -0.77 -16.83
CA LYS A 159 -28.63 -2.21 -16.78
C LYS A 159 -27.14 -2.51 -16.77
N ASN A 160 -26.35 -1.80 -17.58
CA ASN A 160 -24.89 -1.95 -17.61
C ASN A 160 -24.25 -1.52 -16.29
N MET A 161 -24.71 -0.42 -15.69
CA MET A 161 -24.24 0.01 -14.37
C MET A 161 -24.57 -1.02 -13.28
N ALA A 162 -25.79 -1.55 -13.26
CA ALA A 162 -26.19 -2.59 -12.32
C ALA A 162 -25.35 -3.88 -12.49
N LEU A 163 -25.08 -4.27 -13.74
CA LEU A 163 -24.23 -5.41 -14.03
C LEU A 163 -22.79 -5.17 -13.57
N ALA A 164 -22.23 -4.00 -13.88
CA ALA A 164 -20.88 -3.62 -13.47
C ALA A 164 -20.73 -3.58 -11.94
N ALA A 165 -21.74 -3.09 -11.22
CA ALA A 165 -21.75 -3.11 -9.75
C ALA A 165 -21.81 -4.54 -9.20
N LYS A 166 -22.64 -5.40 -9.81
CA LYS A 166 -22.73 -6.81 -9.43
C LYS A 166 -21.41 -7.56 -9.67
N GLU A 167 -20.80 -7.36 -10.82
CA GLU A 167 -19.49 -7.95 -11.17
C GLU A 167 -18.40 -7.45 -10.22
N ALA A 168 -18.34 -6.14 -9.97
CA ALA A 168 -17.40 -5.54 -9.02
C ALA A 168 -17.58 -6.10 -7.60
N ARG A 169 -18.83 -6.32 -7.16
CA ARG A 169 -19.14 -6.89 -5.85
C ARG A 169 -18.62 -8.32 -5.71
N SER A 170 -18.78 -9.16 -6.72
CA SER A 170 -18.38 -10.58 -6.64
C SER A 170 -16.92 -10.84 -6.99
N ASP A 171 -16.28 -9.94 -7.72
CA ASP A 171 -14.94 -10.20 -8.26
C ASP A 171 -13.90 -9.29 -7.61
N ILE A 172 -14.14 -7.98 -7.59
CA ILE A 172 -13.20 -7.02 -7.02
C ILE A 172 -13.18 -7.12 -5.50
N LEU A 173 -14.34 -7.10 -4.83
CA LEU A 173 -14.38 -7.13 -3.36
C LEU A 173 -13.86 -8.47 -2.81
N ASP A 174 -14.22 -9.59 -3.43
CA ASP A 174 -13.75 -10.91 -3.00
C ASP A 174 -12.22 -11.00 -3.13
N ARG A 175 -11.62 -10.53 -4.22
CA ARG A 175 -10.16 -10.48 -4.38
C ARG A 175 -9.49 -9.56 -3.36
N MET A 176 -10.08 -8.40 -3.08
CA MET A 176 -9.56 -7.49 -2.03
C MET A 176 -9.64 -8.11 -0.64
N ASP A 177 -10.72 -8.86 -0.34
CA ASP A 177 -10.85 -9.58 0.92
C ASP A 177 -9.77 -10.68 1.06
N GLU A 178 -9.49 -11.41 -0.01
CA GLU A 178 -8.39 -12.39 -0.05
C GLU A 178 -7.02 -11.73 0.16
N ASP A 179 -6.75 -10.62 -0.52
CA ASP A 179 -5.51 -9.86 -0.41
C ASP A 179 -5.30 -9.31 1.02
N ILE A 180 -6.35 -8.76 1.65
CA ILE A 180 -6.30 -8.30 3.05
C ILE A 180 -6.00 -9.46 4.01
N VAL A 181 -6.64 -10.61 3.82
CA VAL A 181 -6.38 -11.81 4.65
C VAL A 181 -4.93 -12.29 4.49
N ARG A 182 -4.39 -12.24 3.26
CA ARG A 182 -2.97 -12.54 3.00
C ARG A 182 -2.07 -11.59 3.77
N LEU A 183 -2.31 -10.27 3.67
CA LEU A 183 -1.51 -9.27 4.38
C LEU A 183 -1.61 -9.42 5.90
N ASP A 184 -2.79 -9.77 6.43
CA ASP A 184 -2.98 -10.07 7.85
C ASP A 184 -2.15 -11.27 8.31
N ALA A 185 -2.09 -12.33 7.48
CA ALA A 185 -1.26 -13.50 7.76
C ALA A 185 0.24 -13.16 7.75
N GLU A 186 0.71 -12.42 6.75
CA GLU A 186 2.10 -11.97 6.64
C GLU A 186 2.51 -11.05 7.80
N LEU A 187 1.62 -10.13 8.20
CA LEU A 187 1.87 -9.24 9.33
C LEU A 187 1.97 -10.02 10.65
N LYS A 188 1.15 -11.06 10.82
CA LYS A 188 1.21 -11.93 12.00
C LYS A 188 2.50 -12.75 12.05
N GLU A 189 2.96 -13.29 10.91
CA GLU A 189 4.23 -14.03 10.82
C GLU A 189 5.44 -13.16 11.20
N LEU A 190 5.39 -11.85 10.99
CA LEU A 190 6.46 -10.93 11.40
C LEU A 190 6.45 -10.57 12.89
N LEU A 191 5.34 -10.81 13.57
CA LEU A 191 5.18 -10.51 15.01
C LEU A 191 5.46 -11.75 15.90
N ASP A 192 5.30 -12.95 15.34
CA ASP A 192 5.58 -14.24 16.00
C ASP A 192 7.08 -14.59 15.95
#